data_AF-A0A944LCG4-F1
#
_entry.id   AF-A0A944LCG4-F1
#
_cell.length_a   1.000
_cell.length_b   1.000
_cell.length_c   1.000
_cell.angle_alpha   90.00
_cell.angle_beta   90.00
_cell.angle_gamma   90.00
#
_symmetry.space_group_name_H-M   'P 1'
#
loop_
_entity.id
_entity.type
_entity.pdbx_description
1 polymer ?
#
loop_
_entity_poly.entity_id
_entity_poly.type
_entity_poly.pdbx_seq_one_letter_code
_entity_poly.pdbx_strand_id
1 'polypeptide(L)' 'MADQMGDAMEQIGGDGFLINGPLSRVYVSQITDGLVPALQRKGLTRTEYGHATFRENLMAF' A
#
# COMPACT_ATOMS: atom_id res chain seq x y z
N MET A 1 8.41 -12.57 -6.68
CA MET A 1 8.63 -11.21 -6.13
C MET A 1 7.55 -10.77 -5.13
N ALA A 2 6.36 -11.38 -5.12
CA ALA A 2 5.32 -11.04 -4.12
C ALA A 2 5.66 -11.49 -2.68
N ASP A 3 6.30 -12.65 -2.49
CA ASP A 3 6.62 -13.17 -1.15
C ASP A 3 7.59 -12.28 -0.36
N GLN A 4 8.65 -11.77 -1.00
CA GLN A 4 9.62 -10.89 -0.33
C GLN A 4 9.01 -9.56 0.13
N MET A 5 7.94 -9.08 -0.51
CA MET A 5 7.26 -7.85 -0.10
C MET A 5 6.15 -8.11 0.93
N GLY A 6 5.62 -9.35 0.98
CA GLY A 6 4.76 -9.82 2.07
C GLY A 6 5.49 -9.93 3.40
N ASP A 7 6.74 -10.42 3.38
CA ASP A 7 7.60 -10.48 4.57
C ASP A 7 8.00 -9.10 5.10
N ALA A 8 8.23 -8.13 4.21
CA ALA A 8 8.46 -6.74 4.61
C ALA A 8 7.21 -6.16 5.32
N MET A 9 6.03 -6.64 4.98
CA MET A 9 4.76 -6.18 5.54
C MET A 9 4.57 -6.62 7.00
N GLU A 10 4.98 -7.84 7.31
CA GLU A 10 4.91 -8.39 8.66
C GLU A 10 5.93 -7.73 9.60
N GLN A 11 7.05 -7.23 9.05
CA GLN A 11 8.09 -6.51 9.80
C GLN A 11 7.87 -5.00 9.95
N ILE A 12 7.15 -4.35 9.04
CA ILE A 12 7.13 -2.88 8.98
C ILE A 12 6.21 -2.26 10.04
N GLY A 13 5.13 -2.93 10.45
CA GLY A 13 4.31 -2.53 11.63
C GLY A 13 4.06 -1.02 11.76
N GLY A 14 3.97 -0.33 10.63
CA GLY A 14 4.14 1.12 10.54
C GLY A 14 3.10 1.64 9.59
N ASP A 15 2.54 2.79 9.94
CA ASP A 15 1.29 3.36 9.42
C ASP A 15 1.23 3.61 7.89
N GLY A 16 2.23 3.17 7.13
CA GLY A 16 2.23 3.15 5.67
C GLY A 16 3.51 2.58 5.05
N PHE A 17 3.50 2.46 3.72
CA PHE A 17 4.66 2.09 2.91
C PHE A 17 5.24 3.31 2.22
N LEU A 18 6.56 3.46 2.27
CA LEU A 18 7.26 4.42 1.42
C LEU A 18 7.74 3.69 0.16
N ILE A 19 7.10 3.98 -0.97
CA ILE A 19 7.49 3.43 -2.27
C ILE A 19 8.70 4.24 -2.77
N ASN A 20 9.90 3.70 -2.56
CA ASN A 20 11.14 4.30 -3.01
C ASN A 20 11.76 3.47 -4.15
N GLY A 21 11.41 3.83 -5.38
CA GLY A 21 11.92 3.20 -6.60
C GLY A 21 11.86 4.17 -7.77
N PRO A 22 12.29 3.77 -8.98
CA PRO A 22 12.06 4.58 -10.17
C PRO A 22 10.54 4.72 -10.38
N LEU A 23 9.99 5.89 -10.02
CA LEU A 23 8.56 6.26 -10.08
C LEU A 23 8.06 6.40 -11.54
N SER A 24 8.38 5.42 -12.37
CA SER A 24 7.85 5.26 -13.71
C SER A 24 6.42 4.74 -13.66
N ARG A 25 5.61 5.05 -14.67
CA ARG A 25 4.23 4.54 -14.80
C ARG A 25 4.15 3.01 -14.70
N VAL A 26 5.13 2.31 -15.27
CA VAL A 26 5.17 0.84 -15.26
C VAL A 26 5.39 0.32 -13.84
N TYR A 27 6.27 0.95 -13.06
CA TYR A 27 6.52 0.57 -11.68
C TYR A 27 5.29 0.79 -10.79
N VAL A 28 4.60 1.92 -10.96
CA VAL A 28 3.35 2.20 -10.23
C VAL A 28 2.26 1.18 -10.60
N SER A 29 2.06 0.87 -11.88
CA SER A 29 1.07 -0.12 -12.33
C SER A 29 1.35 -1.51 -11.79
N GLN A 30 2.61 -1.95 -11.74
CA GLN A 30 2.95 -3.24 -11.12
C GLN A 30 2.55 -3.32 -9.64
N ILE A 31 2.70 -2.21 -8.91
CA ILE A 31 2.30 -2.13 -7.50
C ILE A 31 0.77 -2.11 -7.37
N THR A 32 0.07 -1.28 -8.15
CA THR A 32 -1.39 -1.16 -8.07
C THR A 32 -2.13 -2.41 -8.54
N ASP A 33 -1.58 -3.11 -9.53
CA ASP A 33 -2.26 -4.25 -10.16
C ASP A 33 -1.86 -5.58 -9.51
N GLY A 34 -0.65 -5.65 -8.92
CA GLY A 34 -0.13 -6.84 -8.26
C GLY A 34 -0.26 -6.80 -6.73
N LEU A 35 0.35 -5.79 -6.10
CA LEU A 35 0.51 -5.73 -4.65
C LEU A 35 -0.77 -5.26 -3.96
N VAL A 36 -1.33 -4.12 -4.36
CA VAL A 36 -2.49 -3.50 -3.69
C VAL A 36 -3.67 -4.47 -3.52
N PRO A 37 -4.07 -5.28 -4.52
CA PRO A 37 -5.19 -6.21 -4.36
C PRO A 37 -4.89 -7.32 -3.33
N ALA A 38 -3.63 -7.75 -3.23
CA ALA A 38 -3.21 -8.73 -2.23
C ALA A 38 -3.29 -8.14 -0.81
N LEU A 39 -2.92 -6.86 -0.65
CA LEU A 39 -3.00 -6.17 0.64
C LEU A 39 -4.45 -5.91 1.08
N GLN A 40 -5.31 -5.53 0.13
CA GLN A 40 -6.74 -5.31 0.39
C GLN A 40 -7.41 -6.61 0.86
N ARG A 41 -7.10 -7.75 0.23
CA ARG A 41 -7.62 -9.06 0.68
C ARG A 41 -7.19 -9.43 2.10
N LYS A 42 -6.03 -8.95 2.55
CA LYS A 42 -5.52 -9.15 3.91
C LYS A 42 -5.98 -8.10 4.91
N GLY A 43 -6.77 -7.10 4.47
CA GLY A 43 -7.22 -5.99 5.33
C GLY A 43 -6.11 -5.03 5.74
N LEU A 44 -4.97 -5.04 5.04
CA LEU A 44 -3.78 -4.27 5.40
C LEU A 44 -3.68 -2.94 4.64
N THR A 45 -4.65 -2.63 3.78
CA THR A 45 -4.74 -1.33 3.09
C THR A 45 -6.18 -0.96 2.78
N ARG A 46 -6.44 0.35 2.67
CA ARG A 46 -7.78 0.87 2.37
C ARG A 46 -8.25 0.48 0.95
N THR A 47 -9.55 0.23 0.80
CA THR A 47 -10.19 -0.03 -0.51
C THR A 47 -10.76 1.24 -1.14
N GLU A 48 -11.04 2.25 -0.32
CA GLU A 48 -11.58 3.53 -0.74
C GLU A 48 -11.07 4.67 0.16
N TYR A 49 -11.24 5.92 -0.30
CA TYR A 49 -11.00 7.11 0.49
C TYR A 49 -12.31 7.54 1.13
N GLY A 50 -12.41 7.45 2.46
CA GLY A 50 -13.63 7.78 3.21
C GLY A 50 -13.79 9.25 3.57
N HIS A 51 -12.76 10.07 3.40
CA HIS A 51 -12.74 11.45 3.87
C HIS A 51 -12.27 12.45 2.81
N ALA A 52 -12.64 13.72 3.00
CA ALA A 52 -12.34 14.79 2.04
C ALA A 52 -10.90 15.31 2.16
N THR A 53 -10.30 15.27 3.34
CA THR A 53 -8.95 15.81 3.56
C THR A 53 -7.91 14.72 3.75
N PHE A 54 -6.67 15.04 3.37
CA PHE A 54 -5.53 14.15 3.56
C PHE A 54 -5.32 13.78 5.04
N ARG A 55 -5.50 14.75 5.95
CA ARG A 55 -5.35 14.52 7.40
C ARG A 55 -6.36 13.49 7.91
N GLU A 56 -7.62 13.61 7.54
CA GLU A 56 -8.66 12.67 7.97
C GLU A 56 -8.39 11.26 7.43
N ASN A 57 -7.97 11.14 6.17
CA ASN A 57 -7.59 9.85 5.59
C ASN A 57 -6.34 9.26 6.24
N LEU A 58 -5.43 10.07 6.79
CA LEU A 58 -4.25 9.60 7.50
C LEU A 58 -4.57 9.08 8.91
N MET A 59 -5.57 9.68 9.57
CA MET A 59 -6.04 9.27 10.91
C MET A 59 -6.94 8.04 10.90
N ALA A 60 -7.29 7.50 9.73
CA ALA A 60 -8.15 6.32 9.56
C ALA A 60 -7.36 4.98 9.55
N PHE A 61 -6.08 5.00 9.96
CA PHE A 61 -5.13 3.87 9.92
C PHE A 61 -4.88 3.30 11.31
#